data_AF-A0AAE3SM66-F1
#
_entry.id   AF-A0AAE3SM66-F1
#
_cell.length_a   1.000
_cell.length_b   1.000
_cell.length_c   1.000
_cell.angle_alpha   90.00
_cell.angle_beta   90.00
_cell.angle_gamma   90.00
#
_symmetry.space_group_name_H-M   'P 1'
#
loop_
_entity.id
_entity.type
_entity.pdbx_description
1 polymer ?
#
loop_
_entity_poly.entity_id
_entity_poly.type
_entity_poly.pdbx_seq_one_letter_code
_entity_poly.pdbx_strand_id
1 'polypeptide(L)'
;MKLAKIFWSLGSLLINVTIIIYIALSSKAPQDIVERYAYINSNWALYGAHWKAEFLFMTLIAIGAVFFAARFRKISWSVIVVGQLILLLTYPIMLGGYQNTPFELAEMANQMATVVFVFGNLVFFSGLLLLYREDGLLKKWLRIVAMGLSGIGALVFLITFAGVISWKQAMMAGPLINILYLINAYYGLKIGADEK
;
A
#
# COMPACT_ATOMS: atom_id res chain seq x y z
N MET A 1 19.09 -1.58 -13.03
CA MET A 1 18.59 -2.74 -12.26
C MET A 1 18.89 -2.69 -10.76
N LYS A 2 20.14 -2.48 -10.32
CA LYS A 2 20.46 -2.36 -8.87
C LYS A 2 19.57 -1.34 -8.15
N LEU A 3 19.38 -0.15 -8.74
CA LEU A 3 18.56 0.91 -8.17
C LEU A 3 17.07 0.52 -8.03
N ALA A 4 16.47 -0.09 -9.05
CA ALA A 4 15.08 -0.55 -9.01
C ALA A 4 14.84 -1.59 -7.92
N LYS A 5 15.77 -2.53 -7.74
CA LYS A 5 15.74 -3.49 -6.63
C LYS A 5 15.79 -2.78 -5.28
N ILE A 6 16.70 -1.82 -5.12
CA ILE A 6 16.81 -1.03 -3.88
C ILE A 6 15.50 -0.32 -3.61
N PHE A 7 14.92 0.37 -4.59
CA PHE A 7 13.68 1.12 -4.40
C PHE A 7 12.50 0.22 -4.04
N TRP A 8 12.32 -0.90 -4.75
CA TRP A 8 11.28 -1.86 -4.42
C TRP A 8 11.47 -2.46 -3.03
N SER A 9 12.68 -2.94 -2.73
CA SER A 9 12.98 -3.62 -1.47
C SER A 9 12.94 -2.69 -0.27
N LEU A 10 13.58 -1.53 -0.37
CA LEU A 10 13.61 -0.53 0.68
C LEU A 10 12.24 0.09 0.89
N GLY A 11 11.53 0.45 -0.19
CA GLY A 11 10.17 0.97 -0.09
C GLY A 11 9.23 -0.02 0.61
N SER A 12 9.25 -1.30 0.21
CA SER A 12 8.43 -2.35 0.84
C SER A 12 8.79 -2.58 2.30
N LEU A 13 10.08 -2.50 2.66
CA LEU A 13 10.53 -2.61 4.05
C LEU A 13 10.08 -1.40 4.88
N LEU A 14 10.23 -0.18 4.36
CA LEU A 14 9.88 1.04 5.08
C LEU A 14 8.36 1.24 5.23
N ILE A 15 7.55 0.75 4.28
CA ILE A 15 6.08 0.74 4.44
C ILE A 15 5.62 -0.12 5.62
N ASN A 16 6.31 -1.21 5.94
CA ASN A 16 6.01 -1.94 7.19
C ASN A 16 6.18 -1.05 8.42
N VAL A 17 7.25 -0.25 8.44
CA VAL A 17 7.53 0.66 9.55
C VAL A 17 6.45 1.73 9.65
N THR A 18 6.00 2.30 8.52
CA THR A 18 4.95 3.31 8.54
C THR A 18 3.61 2.73 8.99
N ILE A 19 3.26 1.50 8.60
CA ILE A 19 2.03 0.85 9.08
C ILE A 19 2.06 0.66 10.60
N ILE A 20 3.21 0.28 11.18
CA ILE A 20 3.36 0.17 12.64
C ILE A 20 3.19 1.54 13.31
N ILE A 21 3.81 2.58 12.75
CA ILE A 21 3.66 3.96 13.24
C ILE A 21 2.18 4.39 13.16
N TYR A 22 1.51 4.12 12.04
CA TYR A 22 0.10 4.44 11.84
C TYR A 22 -0.79 3.79 12.90
N ILE A 23 -0.56 2.52 13.23
CA ILE A 23 -1.29 1.81 14.29
C ILE A 23 -1.06 2.51 15.64
N ALA A 24 0.19 2.85 15.96
CA ALA A 24 0.52 3.56 17.20
C ALA A 24 -0.14 4.95 17.28
N LEU A 25 -0.12 5.72 16.20
CA LEU A 25 -0.79 7.02 16.12
C LEU A 25 -2.32 6.88 16.24
N SER A 26 -2.90 5.94 15.50
CA SER A 26 -4.34 5.69 15.48
C SER A 26 -4.90 5.20 16.82
N SER A 27 -4.09 4.50 17.61
CA SER A 27 -4.46 4.03 18.95
C SER A 27 -4.64 5.16 19.97
N LYS A 28 -4.01 6.33 19.73
CA LYS A 28 -4.11 7.51 20.60
C LYS A 28 -5.22 8.47 20.19
N ALA A 29 -5.71 8.36 18.97
CA ALA A 29 -6.72 9.26 18.43
C ALA A 29 -8.13 8.92 18.98
N PRO A 30 -8.98 9.93 19.24
CA PRO A 30 -10.38 9.73 19.61
C PRO A 30 -11.15 8.82 18.65
N GLN A 31 -12.19 8.14 19.14
CA GLN A 31 -13.04 7.30 18.28
C GLN A 31 -14.12 8.11 17.56
N ASP A 32 -14.59 9.20 18.17
CA ASP A 32 -15.48 10.15 17.50
C ASP A 32 -14.75 10.80 16.32
N ILE A 33 -15.46 10.92 15.21
CA ILE A 33 -14.91 11.33 13.92
C ILE A 33 -14.53 12.83 13.93
N VAL A 34 -15.33 13.68 14.58
CA VAL A 34 -15.09 15.11 14.65
C VAL A 34 -13.93 15.39 15.62
N GLU A 35 -13.93 14.73 16.78
CA GLU A 35 -12.82 14.83 17.73
C GLU A 35 -11.52 14.28 17.14
N ARG A 36 -11.58 13.17 16.39
CA ARG A 36 -10.42 12.61 15.68
C ARG A 36 -9.87 13.59 14.65
N TYR A 37 -10.73 14.25 13.89
CA TYR A 37 -10.31 15.27 12.93
C TYR A 37 -9.59 16.44 13.62
N ALA A 38 -10.15 16.96 14.72
CA ALA A 38 -9.53 18.01 15.52
C ALA A 38 -8.19 17.55 16.14
N TYR A 39 -8.12 16.31 16.59
CA TYR A 39 -6.89 15.69 17.11
C TYR A 39 -5.80 15.60 16.04
N ILE A 40 -6.14 15.16 14.83
CA ILE A 40 -5.19 15.07 13.71
C ILE A 40 -4.66 16.46 13.35
N ASN A 41 -5.51 17.48 13.29
CA ASN A 41 -5.10 18.85 12.97
C ASN A 41 -4.22 19.47 14.06
N SER A 42 -4.56 19.28 15.34
CA SER A 42 -3.72 19.75 16.46
C SER A 42 -2.36 19.04 16.50
N ASN A 43 -2.25 17.83 15.93
CA ASN A 43 -1.02 17.06 15.81
C ASN A 43 -0.50 16.98 14.36
N TRP A 44 -0.84 17.96 13.52
CA TRP A 44 -0.61 17.86 12.07
C TRP A 44 0.85 17.63 11.68
N ALA A 45 1.79 18.24 12.41
CA ALA A 45 3.22 18.04 12.14
C ALA A 45 3.60 16.56 12.13
N LEU A 46 3.00 15.75 13.03
CA LEU A 46 3.24 14.32 13.13
C LEU A 46 2.51 13.53 12.04
N TYR A 47 1.20 13.75 11.88
CA TYR A 47 0.39 13.03 10.89
C TYR A 47 0.80 13.37 9.45
N GLY A 48 0.99 14.66 9.15
CA GLY A 48 1.45 15.13 7.86
C GLY A 48 2.85 14.64 7.52
N ALA A 49 3.79 14.58 8.47
CA ALA A 49 5.11 13.99 8.24
C ALA A 49 5.02 12.48 7.97
N HIS A 50 4.19 11.76 8.71
CA HIS A 50 3.94 10.34 8.51
C HIS A 50 3.37 10.06 7.11
N TRP A 51 2.32 10.76 6.67
CA TRP A 51 1.75 10.59 5.33
C TRP A 51 2.71 10.99 4.21
N LYS A 52 3.55 12.02 4.41
CA LYS A 52 4.62 12.37 3.45
C LYS A 52 5.67 11.26 3.35
N ALA A 53 6.04 10.64 4.47
CA ALA A 53 6.97 9.51 4.48
C ALA A 53 6.37 8.29 3.75
N GLU A 54 5.11 7.96 4.02
CA GLU A 54 4.40 6.91 3.29
C GLU A 54 4.34 7.18 1.79
N PHE A 55 4.01 8.41 1.40
CA PHE A 55 3.98 8.82 0.00
C PHE A 55 5.34 8.60 -0.68
N LEU A 56 6.44 8.99 -0.02
CA LEU A 56 7.79 8.76 -0.52
C LEU A 56 8.08 7.27 -0.68
N PHE A 57 7.77 6.44 0.32
CA PHE A 57 8.08 5.01 0.28
C PHE A 57 7.25 4.26 -0.76
N MET A 58 5.96 4.58 -0.89
CA MET A 58 5.12 4.06 -1.98
C MET A 58 5.66 4.50 -3.35
N THR A 59 6.19 5.73 -3.45
CA THR A 59 6.81 6.22 -4.70
C THR A 59 8.05 5.38 -5.06
N LEU A 60 8.88 5.00 -4.08
CA LEU A 60 10.01 4.09 -4.33
C LEU A 60 9.52 2.74 -4.87
N ILE A 61 8.48 2.16 -4.27
CA ILE A 61 7.87 0.91 -4.75
C ILE A 61 7.39 1.07 -6.20
N ALA A 62 6.67 2.16 -6.49
CA ALA A 62 6.16 2.45 -7.83
C ALA A 62 7.28 2.59 -8.86
N ILE A 63 8.35 3.33 -8.57
CA ILE A 63 9.51 3.46 -9.48
C ILE A 63 10.16 2.10 -9.73
N GLY A 64 10.34 1.29 -8.68
CA GLY A 64 10.84 -0.08 -8.80
C GLY A 64 9.96 -0.92 -9.73
N ALA A 65 8.65 -0.89 -9.51
CA ALA A 65 7.67 -1.62 -10.32
C ALA A 65 7.65 -1.17 -11.79
N VAL A 66 7.72 0.14 -12.06
CA VAL A 66 7.77 0.68 -13.43
C VAL A 66 8.99 0.16 -14.17
N PHE A 67 10.15 0.16 -13.51
CA PHE A 67 11.37 -0.38 -14.10
C PHE A 67 11.23 -1.88 -14.41
N PHE A 68 10.64 -2.66 -13.49
CA PHE A 68 10.43 -4.09 -13.71
C PHE A 68 9.40 -4.38 -14.81
N ALA A 69 8.32 -3.61 -14.90
CA ALA A 69 7.34 -3.70 -15.97
C ALA A 69 7.99 -3.45 -17.34
N ALA A 70 8.77 -2.38 -17.46
CA ALA A 70 9.47 -2.05 -18.70
C ALA A 70 10.52 -3.10 -19.10
N ARG A 71 11.23 -3.66 -18.12
CA ARG A 71 12.34 -4.60 -18.35
C ARG A 71 11.88 -6.02 -18.67
N PHE A 72 10.96 -6.55 -17.86
CA PHE A 72 10.51 -7.95 -17.96
C PHE A 72 9.31 -8.13 -18.87
N ARG A 73 8.56 -7.05 -19.15
CA ARG A 73 7.37 -7.06 -20.01
C ARG A 73 6.33 -8.11 -19.60
N LYS A 74 6.28 -8.45 -18.31
CA LYS A 74 5.26 -9.34 -17.73
C LYS A 74 4.05 -8.51 -17.32
N ILE A 75 2.85 -9.03 -17.61
CA ILE A 75 1.59 -8.34 -17.32
C ILE A 75 1.42 -8.09 -15.81
N SER A 76 1.92 -8.99 -14.96
CA SER A 76 1.88 -8.87 -13.50
C SER A 76 2.50 -7.56 -13.01
N TRP A 77 3.67 -7.19 -13.52
CA TRP A 77 4.34 -5.94 -13.19
C TRP A 77 3.58 -4.72 -13.68
N SER A 78 2.98 -4.76 -14.87
CA SER A 78 2.14 -3.67 -15.36
C SER A 78 0.92 -3.45 -14.47
N VAL A 79 0.26 -4.51 -14.03
CA VAL A 79 -0.88 -4.44 -13.09
C VAL A 79 -0.43 -3.87 -11.73
N ILE A 80 0.72 -4.32 -11.22
CA ILE A 80 1.33 -3.77 -9.99
C ILE A 80 1.56 -2.27 -10.11
N VAL A 81 2.10 -1.79 -11.23
CA VAL A 81 2.34 -0.37 -11.49
C VAL A 81 1.03 0.42 -11.47
N VAL A 82 0.01 -0.05 -12.19
CA VAL A 82 -1.30 0.64 -12.22
C VAL A 82 -1.87 0.76 -10.81
N GLY A 83 -1.85 -0.32 -10.03
CA GLY A 83 -2.30 -0.30 -8.64
C GLY A 83 -1.52 0.70 -7.79
N GLN A 84 -0.18 0.70 -7.88
CA GLN A 84 0.67 1.62 -7.13
C GLN A 84 0.45 3.08 -7.52
N LEU A 85 0.29 3.40 -8.80
CA LEU A 85 0.03 4.77 -9.25
C LEU A 85 -1.32 5.29 -8.74
N ILE A 86 -2.34 4.44 -8.70
CA ILE A 86 -3.63 4.78 -8.08
C ILE A 86 -3.44 5.02 -6.58
N LEU A 87 -2.73 4.14 -5.87
CA LEU A 87 -2.45 4.28 -4.44
C LEU A 87 -1.73 5.58 -4.11
N LEU A 88 -0.82 6.04 -4.98
CA LEU A 88 -0.11 7.29 -4.78
C LEU A 88 -1.04 8.51 -4.72
N LEU A 89 -2.22 8.46 -5.35
CA LEU A 89 -3.21 9.54 -5.32
C LEU A 89 -3.86 9.71 -3.94
N THR A 90 -3.85 8.67 -3.08
CA THR A 90 -4.36 8.76 -1.71
C THR A 90 -3.66 9.88 -0.93
N TYR A 91 -2.33 9.99 -1.06
CA TYR A 91 -1.54 10.91 -0.27
C TYR A 91 -1.76 12.40 -0.57
N PRO A 92 -1.74 12.89 -1.82
CA PRO A 92 -2.06 14.28 -2.11
C PRO A 92 -3.50 14.64 -1.72
N ILE A 93 -4.46 13.71 -1.85
CA ILE A 93 -5.84 13.92 -1.37
C ILE A 93 -5.84 14.12 0.15
N MET A 94 -5.19 13.24 0.90
CA MET A 94 -5.15 13.34 2.37
C MET A 94 -4.37 14.56 2.85
N LEU A 95 -3.19 14.83 2.28
CA LEU A 95 -2.34 15.95 2.66
C LEU A 95 -2.97 17.31 2.34
N GLY A 96 -3.66 17.43 1.20
CA GLY A 96 -4.33 18.66 0.81
C GLY A 96 -5.72 18.83 1.44
N GLY A 97 -6.42 17.74 1.69
CA GLY A 97 -7.82 17.75 2.13
C GLY A 97 -8.02 17.87 3.64
N TYR A 98 -7.02 17.54 4.47
CA TYR A 98 -7.17 17.53 5.93
C TYR A 98 -6.70 18.80 6.64
N GLN A 99 -5.57 19.37 6.23
CA GLN A 99 -4.92 20.42 7.02
C GLN A 99 -5.70 21.74 6.96
N ASN A 100 -6.17 22.20 8.12
CA ASN A 100 -6.84 23.50 8.26
C ASN A 100 -8.06 23.69 7.32
N THR A 101 -8.72 22.60 6.94
CA THR A 101 -9.94 22.62 6.15
C THR A 101 -11.18 22.58 7.04
N PRO A 102 -12.38 22.92 6.55
CA PRO A 102 -13.61 22.52 7.20
C PRO A 102 -13.71 21.00 7.33
N PHE A 103 -14.35 20.53 8.39
CA PHE A 103 -14.52 19.10 8.67
C PHE A 103 -15.17 18.36 7.50
N GLU A 104 -16.17 18.95 6.86
CA GLU A 104 -16.90 18.37 5.73
C GLU A 104 -15.99 18.14 4.51
N LEU A 105 -15.04 19.05 4.27
CA LEU A 105 -14.05 18.88 3.20
C LEU A 105 -13.05 17.78 3.55
N ALA A 106 -12.63 17.69 4.81
CA ALA A 106 -11.75 16.63 5.25
C ALA A 106 -12.41 15.25 5.21
N GLU A 107 -13.70 15.17 5.55
CA GLU A 107 -14.50 13.95 5.44
C GLU A 107 -14.64 13.52 3.97
N MET A 108 -14.98 14.45 3.07
CA MET A 108 -15.03 14.19 1.63
C MET A 108 -13.67 13.69 1.11
N ALA A 109 -12.57 14.36 1.48
CA ALA A 109 -11.23 13.94 1.11
C ALA A 109 -10.90 12.55 1.63
N ASN A 110 -11.29 12.23 2.87
CA ASN A 110 -11.10 10.91 3.46
C ASN A 110 -11.88 9.82 2.71
N GLN A 111 -13.12 10.09 2.33
CA GLN A 111 -13.94 9.16 1.54
C GLN A 111 -13.30 8.91 0.16
N MET A 112 -12.89 9.97 -0.54
CA MET A 112 -12.17 9.85 -1.81
C MET A 112 -10.87 9.05 -1.66
N ALA A 113 -10.05 9.40 -0.67
CA ALA A 113 -8.80 8.72 -0.36
C ALA A 113 -9.02 7.24 -0.05
N THR A 114 -10.08 6.89 0.68
CA THR A 114 -10.45 5.50 1.00
C THR A 114 -10.82 4.72 -0.26
N VAL A 115 -11.64 5.29 -1.15
CA VAL A 115 -12.02 4.63 -2.41
C VAL A 115 -10.79 4.37 -3.27
N VAL A 116 -9.94 5.40 -3.45
CA VAL A 116 -8.68 5.29 -4.19
C VAL A 116 -7.75 4.26 -3.57
N PHE A 117 -7.61 4.27 -2.24
CA PHE A 117 -6.76 3.34 -1.51
C PHE A 117 -7.24 1.89 -1.66
N VAL A 118 -8.53 1.65 -1.49
CA VAL A 118 -9.14 0.32 -1.59
C VAL A 118 -9.00 -0.22 -3.00
N PHE A 119 -9.36 0.58 -4.01
CA PHE A 119 -9.28 0.16 -5.40
C PHE A 119 -7.83 -0.04 -5.86
N GLY A 120 -6.93 0.88 -5.52
CA GLY A 120 -5.51 0.77 -5.83
C GLY A 120 -4.88 -0.49 -5.23
N ASN A 121 -5.24 -0.84 -3.99
CA ASN A 121 -4.77 -2.07 -3.35
C ASN A 121 -5.36 -3.31 -4.00
N LEU A 122 -6.65 -3.32 -4.36
CA LEU A 122 -7.25 -4.42 -5.12
C LEU A 122 -6.44 -4.74 -6.39
N VAL A 123 -6.12 -3.71 -7.18
CA VAL A 123 -5.32 -3.86 -8.41
C VAL A 123 -3.90 -4.33 -8.07
N PHE A 124 -3.24 -3.69 -7.09
CA PHE A 124 -1.87 -4.04 -6.69
C PHE A 124 -1.75 -5.49 -6.20
N PHE A 125 -2.63 -5.95 -5.31
CA PHE A 125 -2.62 -7.32 -4.80
C PHE A 125 -2.99 -8.34 -5.88
N SER A 126 -3.87 -8.00 -6.83
CA SER A 126 -4.13 -8.83 -8.00
C SER A 126 -2.89 -8.99 -8.86
N GLY A 127 -2.12 -7.91 -9.06
CA GLY A 127 -0.84 -7.94 -9.76
C GLY A 127 0.21 -8.79 -9.05
N LEU A 128 0.31 -8.70 -7.72
CA LEU A 128 1.19 -9.55 -6.90
C LEU A 128 0.79 -11.02 -6.96
N LEU A 129 -0.51 -11.33 -6.95
CA LEU A 129 -1.00 -12.71 -7.08
C LEU A 129 -0.57 -13.32 -8.41
N LEU A 130 -0.73 -12.56 -9.51
CA LEU A 130 -0.25 -12.98 -10.84
C LEU A 130 1.27 -13.16 -10.85
N LEU A 131 2.01 -12.22 -10.26
CA LEU A 131 3.47 -12.31 -10.15
C LEU A 131 3.88 -13.61 -9.44
N TYR A 132 3.36 -13.86 -8.25
CA TYR A 132 3.76 -15.03 -7.46
C TYR A 132 3.26 -16.36 -8.02
N ARG A 133 2.20 -16.35 -8.84
CA ARG A 133 1.73 -17.56 -9.53
C ARG A 133 2.75 -18.06 -10.57
N GLU A 134 3.34 -17.14 -11.32
CA GLU A 134 4.16 -17.45 -12.49
C GLU A 134 5.67 -17.49 -12.17
N ASP A 135 6.08 -16.91 -11.04
CA ASP A 135 7.49 -16.70 -10.73
C ASP A 135 8.15 -17.88 -9.98
N GLY A 136 9.42 -18.18 -10.32
CA GLY A 136 10.26 -19.21 -9.71
C GLY A 136 11.33 -18.72 -8.71
N LEU A 137 11.42 -17.40 -8.45
CA LEU A 137 12.46 -16.79 -7.61
C LEU A 137 12.34 -17.12 -6.13
N LEU A 138 11.11 -17.27 -5.63
CA LEU A 138 10.85 -17.65 -4.24
C LEU A 138 10.90 -19.16 -4.07
N LYS A 139 11.37 -19.61 -2.90
CA LYS A 139 11.20 -21.01 -2.48
C LYS A 139 9.72 -21.38 -2.52
N LYS A 140 9.41 -22.62 -2.91
CA LYS A 140 8.03 -23.11 -3.13
C LYS A 140 7.06 -22.75 -1.99
N TRP A 141 7.45 -22.97 -0.74
CA TRP A 141 6.61 -22.65 0.41
C TRP A 141 6.35 -21.14 0.55
N LEU A 142 7.39 -20.31 0.40
CA LEU A 142 7.29 -18.85 0.54
C LEU A 142 6.46 -18.25 -0.59
N ARG A 143 6.57 -18.80 -1.80
CA ARG A 143 5.73 -18.45 -2.94
C ARG A 143 4.25 -18.74 -2.66
N ILE A 144 3.94 -19.92 -2.13
CA ILE A 144 2.55 -20.29 -1.77
C ILE A 144 1.99 -19.34 -0.71
N VAL A 145 2.79 -19.00 0.30
CA VAL A 145 2.40 -18.01 1.32
C VAL A 145 2.15 -16.64 0.67
N ALA A 146 3.05 -16.18 -0.20
CA ALA A 146 2.90 -14.91 -0.90
C ALA A 146 1.62 -14.86 -1.77
N MET A 147 1.36 -15.94 -2.53
CA MET A 147 0.14 -16.10 -3.30
C MET A 147 -1.10 -16.06 -2.40
N GLY A 148 -1.13 -16.84 -1.31
CA GLY A 148 -2.24 -16.85 -0.37
C GLY A 148 -2.52 -15.47 0.24
N LEU A 149 -1.48 -14.78 0.72
CA LEU A 149 -1.60 -13.43 1.27
C LEU A 149 -2.08 -12.42 0.22
N SER A 150 -1.55 -12.47 -1.00
CA SER A 150 -1.97 -11.57 -2.08
C SER A 150 -3.41 -11.84 -2.52
N GLY A 151 -3.83 -13.11 -2.58
CA GLY A 151 -5.21 -13.48 -2.90
C GLY A 151 -6.20 -13.06 -1.81
N ILE A 152 -5.86 -13.27 -0.53
CA ILE A 152 -6.65 -12.78 0.60
C ILE A 152 -6.74 -11.25 0.56
N GLY A 153 -5.62 -10.55 0.34
CA GLY A 153 -5.58 -9.10 0.20
C GLY A 153 -6.52 -8.62 -0.91
N ALA A 154 -6.35 -9.13 -2.13
CA ALA A 154 -7.20 -8.79 -3.27
C ALA A 154 -8.69 -9.05 -2.97
N LEU A 155 -9.02 -10.20 -2.36
CA LEU A 155 -10.39 -10.52 -1.98
C LEU A 155 -10.95 -9.53 -0.95
N VAL A 156 -10.20 -9.22 0.11
CA VAL A 156 -10.60 -8.27 1.16
C VAL A 156 -10.88 -6.89 0.55
N PHE A 157 -9.99 -6.39 -0.31
CA PHE A 157 -10.20 -5.10 -0.97
C PHE A 157 -11.35 -5.14 -1.97
N LEU A 158 -11.58 -6.26 -2.67
CA LEU A 158 -12.73 -6.45 -3.56
C LEU A 158 -14.05 -6.36 -2.80
N ILE A 159 -14.20 -7.12 -1.70
CA ILE A 159 -15.44 -7.13 -0.92
C ILE A 159 -15.66 -5.80 -0.20
N THR A 160 -14.58 -5.09 0.16
CA THR A 160 -14.65 -3.73 0.70
C THR A 160 -15.12 -2.75 -0.36
N PHE A 161 -14.56 -2.83 -1.58
CA PHE A 161 -14.96 -1.99 -2.71
C PHE A 161 -16.42 -2.22 -3.13
N ALA A 162 -16.88 -3.47 -3.07
CA ALA A 162 -18.26 -3.84 -3.33
C ALA A 162 -19.24 -3.45 -2.19
N GLY A 163 -18.73 -2.90 -1.08
CA GLY A 163 -19.55 -2.46 0.06
C GLY A 163 -20.09 -3.60 0.94
N VAL A 164 -19.55 -4.82 0.81
CA VAL A 164 -19.97 -5.97 1.63
C VAL A 164 -19.44 -5.86 3.06
N ILE A 165 -18.24 -5.29 3.23
CA ILE A 165 -17.65 -4.98 4.54
C ILE A 165 -17.20 -3.52 4.59
N SER A 166 -17.14 -2.96 5.79
CA SER A 166 -16.62 -1.61 6.04
C SER A 166 -15.10 -1.54 5.95
N TRP A 167 -14.57 -0.35 5.71
CA TRP A 167 -13.12 -0.07 5.77
C TRP A 167 -12.52 -0.47 7.12
N LYS A 168 -13.22 -0.20 8.23
CA LYS A 168 -12.79 -0.58 9.57
C LYS A 168 -12.60 -2.10 9.73
N GLN A 169 -13.47 -2.90 9.11
CA GLN A 169 -13.32 -4.36 9.10
C GLN A 169 -12.16 -4.80 8.21
N ALA A 170 -11.98 -4.18 7.04
CA ALA A 170 -10.88 -4.46 6.13
C ALA A 170 -9.50 -4.24 6.77
N MET A 171 -9.37 -3.23 7.63
CA MET A 171 -8.13 -2.93 8.36
C MET A 171 -7.65 -4.09 9.26
N MET A 172 -8.53 -5.02 9.64
CA MET A 172 -8.12 -6.23 10.38
C MET A 172 -7.16 -7.12 9.60
N ALA A 173 -7.12 -7.00 8.26
CA ALA A 173 -6.15 -7.68 7.40
C ALA A 173 -4.76 -7.01 7.38
N GLY A 174 -4.60 -5.84 8.02
CA GLY A 174 -3.35 -5.07 8.05
C GLY A 174 -2.10 -5.88 8.43
N PRO A 175 -2.11 -6.71 9.48
CA PRO A 175 -0.97 -7.55 9.84
C PRO A 175 -0.55 -8.54 8.74
N LEU A 176 -1.51 -9.08 7.99
CA LEU A 176 -1.23 -10.00 6.88
C LEU A 176 -0.57 -9.25 5.71
N ILE A 177 -1.03 -8.03 5.44
CA ILE A 177 -0.46 -7.14 4.43
C ILE A 177 0.99 -6.77 4.78
N ASN A 178 1.31 -6.53 6.05
CA ASN A 178 2.68 -6.29 6.51
C ASN A 178 3.62 -7.44 6.15
N ILE A 179 3.21 -8.68 6.47
CA ILE A 179 3.98 -9.89 6.13
C ILE A 179 4.24 -9.93 4.61
N LEU A 180 3.23 -9.61 3.80
CA LEU A 180 3.39 -9.60 2.34
C LEU A 180 4.38 -8.53 1.87
N TYR A 181 4.39 -7.33 2.47
CA TYR A 181 5.41 -6.33 2.17
C TYR A 181 6.83 -6.77 2.56
N LEU A 182 7.00 -7.55 3.64
CA LEU A 182 8.31 -8.15 3.96
C LEU A 182 8.73 -9.18 2.91
N ILE A 183 7.78 -9.98 2.41
CA ILE A 183 8.02 -10.91 1.30
C ILE A 183 8.39 -10.14 0.04
N ASN A 184 7.68 -9.05 -0.29
CA ASN A 184 8.00 -8.18 -1.42
C ASN A 184 9.42 -7.62 -1.29
N ALA A 185 9.80 -7.17 -0.09
CA ALA A 185 11.13 -6.65 0.17
C ALA A 185 12.21 -7.69 -0.13
N TYR A 186 12.05 -8.91 0.38
CA TYR A 186 12.93 -10.04 0.11
C TYR A 186 12.95 -10.44 -1.36
N TYR A 187 11.78 -10.50 -2.01
CA TYR A 187 11.64 -10.82 -3.42
C TYR A 187 12.44 -9.84 -4.29
N GLY A 188 12.35 -8.53 -4.03
CA GLY A 188 13.14 -7.52 -4.74
C GLY A 188 14.64 -7.69 -4.62
N LEU A 189 15.14 -8.22 -3.50
CA LEU A 189 16.57 -8.54 -3.32
C LEU A 189 16.99 -9.74 -4.18
N LYS A 190 16.07 -10.65 -4.47
CA LYS A 190 16.30 -11.87 -5.26
C LYS A 190 16.19 -11.68 -6.77
N ILE A 191 15.50 -10.66 -7.26
CA ILE A 191 15.41 -10.37 -8.69
C ILE A 191 16.81 -10.24 -9.32
N GLY A 192 17.11 -11.04 -10.35
CA GLY A 192 18.39 -11.08 -11.07
C GLY A 192 18.38 -10.30 -12.38
N ALA A 193 19.53 -10.22 -13.06
CA ALA A 193 19.67 -9.61 -14.41
C ALA A 193 18.96 -10.42 -15.50
N ASP A 194 18.84 -11.72 -15.24
CA ASP A 194 18.52 -12.75 -16.21
C ASP A 194 17.25 -13.52 -15.78
N GLU A 195 16.17 -12.80 -15.46
CA GLU A 195 14.85 -13.44 -15.58
C GLU A 195 14.62 -13.74 -17.06
N LYS A 196 14.77 -15.02 -17.43
CA LYS A 196 14.19 -15.58 -18.64
C LYS A 196 12.68 -15.72 -18.47
#